data_AF-A0A088T454-F1
#
_entry.id   AF-A0A088T454-F1
#
_cell.length_a   1.000
_cell.length_b   1.000
_cell.length_c   1.000
_cell.angle_alpha   90.00
_cell.angle_beta   90.00
_cell.angle_gamma   90.00
#
_symmetry.space_group_name_H-M   'P 1'
#
loop_
_entity.id
_entity.type
_entity.pdbx_description
1 polymer ?
#
loop_
_entity_poly.entity_id
_entity_poly.type
_entity_poly.pdbx_seq_one_letter_code
_entity_poly.pdbx_strand_id
1 'polypeptide(L)'
;MRKYLIGILLILTLSLSACDFGNSPIIELDTIDKVKSELVLDDEIENITLPTTIDGVEITWESDVENTLTSNYTIIQRAEDRDITLTAYLIFEGRMLIKTFEVTVIKTEINTEYTDYYSGAGGLTGEALKTFLHYLIDDHTELSYGALRQALQVTDEDPNNTDNVLLFYTGDSVDSTWDYGATWNREHVWPKSLGDMSDNDAEHNDLHHIRATDPDVNGARGNKEFDEGGTLVKNTTGCFSDGNSFEPRNEVKGDVARIIFYMAVRYEGTNGEIDLEVIESLTGSAPTIGVLSILIQWHLQDPVDDAERNRNDLVFGYQGNRNPFIDHPEFVGLIWGSN
;
A
#
# COMPACT_ATOMS: atom_id res chain seq x y z
N MET A 1 -15.08 -13.61 -12.67
CA MET A 1 -15.01 -12.46 -13.60
C MET A 1 -16.22 -11.54 -13.37
N ARG A 2 -16.24 -10.80 -12.26
CA ARG A 2 -17.18 -9.69 -12.06
C ARG A 2 -16.46 -8.43 -12.54
N LYS A 3 -17.01 -7.78 -13.56
CA LYS A 3 -16.47 -6.52 -14.09
C LYS A 3 -17.04 -5.39 -13.23
N TYR A 4 -16.20 -4.63 -12.55
CA TYR A 4 -16.59 -3.38 -11.89
C TYR A 4 -16.93 -2.37 -12.98
N LEU A 5 -18.21 -1.99 -13.08
CA LEU A 5 -18.70 -0.99 -14.02
C LEU A 5 -19.22 0.19 -13.20
N ILE A 6 -18.42 1.25 -13.05
CA ILE A 6 -18.92 2.57 -12.71
C ILE A 6 -19.53 3.13 -13.99
N GLY A 7 -20.85 2.99 -14.12
CA GLY A 7 -21.57 3.38 -15.34
C GLY A 7 -21.96 4.85 -15.34
N ILE A 8 -21.25 5.70 -16.09
CA ILE A 8 -21.71 7.05 -16.45
C ILE A 8 -22.56 6.94 -17.73
N LEU A 9 -23.88 7.11 -17.58
CA LEU A 9 -24.83 7.06 -18.70
C LEU A 9 -24.91 8.42 -19.40
N LEU A 10 -24.28 8.55 -20.56
CA LEU A 10 -24.43 9.72 -21.45
C LEU A 10 -25.65 9.55 -22.37
N ILE A 11 -26.65 10.43 -22.28
CA ILE A 11 -27.77 10.48 -23.25
C ILE A 11 -27.72 11.80 -24.01
N LEU A 12 -27.49 11.69 -25.33
CA LEU A 12 -27.49 12.79 -26.30
C LEU A 12 -28.93 13.14 -26.73
N THR A 13 -29.13 14.42 -26.99
CA THR A 13 -30.41 15.13 -27.18
C THR A 13 -31.17 14.77 -28.46
N LEU A 14 -32.50 14.71 -28.35
CA LEU A 14 -33.45 14.76 -29.47
C LEU A 14 -34.49 15.85 -29.18
N SER A 15 -34.49 16.90 -29.98
CA SER A 15 -35.39 18.03 -29.91
C SER A 15 -36.71 17.73 -30.62
N LEU A 16 -37.84 17.84 -29.90
CA LEU A 16 -39.13 18.13 -30.49
C LEU A 16 -39.81 19.23 -29.67
N SER A 17 -40.26 20.26 -30.39
CA SER A 17 -40.88 21.46 -29.83
C SER A 17 -42.40 21.32 -29.73
N ALA A 18 -42.94 22.03 -28.74
CA ALA A 18 -44.33 22.44 -28.50
C ALA A 18 -45.29 21.41 -27.86
N CYS A 19 -45.64 21.62 -26.58
CA CYS A 19 -46.78 22.46 -26.20
C CYS A 19 -46.76 22.75 -24.69
N ASP A 20 -46.95 24.02 -24.35
CA ASP A 20 -47.01 24.59 -23.00
C ASP A 20 -48.24 24.10 -22.23
N PHE A 21 -48.02 23.29 -21.19
CA PHE A 21 -48.99 23.03 -20.14
C PHE A 21 -48.27 22.92 -18.79
N GLY A 22 -48.25 24.05 -18.08
CA GLY A 22 -48.09 24.10 -16.62
C GLY A 22 -46.66 23.85 -16.12
N ASN A 23 -45.92 24.93 -15.89
CA ASN A 23 -44.72 24.92 -15.04
C ASN A 23 -45.10 24.46 -13.63
N SER A 24 -44.98 23.15 -13.37
CA SER A 24 -44.40 22.73 -12.09
C SER A 24 -42.96 23.26 -12.07
N PRO A 25 -42.49 23.92 -11.00
CA PRO A 25 -41.10 24.32 -10.92
C PRO A 25 -40.27 23.04 -10.96
N ILE A 26 -39.50 22.84 -12.03
CA ILE A 26 -38.38 21.92 -11.99
C ILE A 26 -37.40 22.60 -11.02
N ILE A 27 -37.34 22.10 -9.80
CA ILE A 27 -36.37 22.55 -8.80
C ILE A 27 -35.02 22.10 -9.34
N GLU A 28 -34.23 23.04 -9.88
CA GLU A 28 -32.83 22.81 -10.12
C GLU A 28 -32.21 22.55 -8.74
N LEU A 29 -31.85 21.30 -8.47
CA LEU A 29 -31.19 20.93 -7.22
C LEU A 29 -29.89 21.74 -7.15
N ASP A 30 -29.67 22.39 -6.01
CA ASP A 30 -28.37 22.95 -5.71
C ASP A 30 -27.31 21.83 -5.85
N THR A 31 -26.12 22.16 -6.34
CA THR A 31 -25.05 21.21 -6.67
C THR A 31 -24.83 20.20 -5.55
N ILE A 32 -24.80 20.68 -4.30
CA ILE A 32 -24.63 19.83 -3.11
C ILE A 32 -25.80 18.88 -2.86
N ASP A 33 -27.04 19.30 -3.14
CA ASP A 33 -28.23 18.46 -3.02
C ASP A 33 -28.28 17.40 -4.14
N LYS A 34 -27.83 17.76 -5.36
CA LYS A 34 -27.65 16.83 -6.47
C LYS A 34 -26.61 15.75 -6.12
N VAL A 35 -25.40 16.14 -5.69
CA VAL A 35 -24.35 15.19 -5.30
C VAL A 35 -24.82 14.30 -4.15
N LYS A 36 -25.50 14.85 -3.15
CA LYS A 36 -26.09 14.05 -2.06
C LYS A 36 -27.07 13.00 -2.60
N SER A 37 -27.86 13.32 -3.62
CA SER A 37 -28.81 12.37 -4.21
C SER A 37 -28.12 11.27 -5.02
N GLU A 38 -27.01 11.60 -5.72
CA GLU A 38 -26.27 10.70 -6.60
C GLU A 38 -25.23 9.83 -5.89
N LEU A 39 -24.72 10.26 -4.73
CA LEU A 39 -23.77 9.50 -3.94
C LEU A 39 -24.41 8.22 -3.39
N VAL A 40 -24.08 7.07 -3.94
CA VAL A 40 -24.60 5.76 -3.54
C VAL A 40 -23.44 4.82 -3.21
N LEU A 41 -23.66 3.95 -2.22
CA LEU A 41 -22.78 2.83 -1.89
C LEU A 41 -23.59 1.54 -2.02
N ASP A 42 -22.91 0.44 -2.36
CA ASP A 42 -23.51 -0.88 -2.30
C ASP A 42 -23.76 -1.28 -0.83
N ASP A 43 -24.77 -2.12 -0.60
CA ASP A 43 -25.12 -2.60 0.74
C ASP A 43 -24.00 -3.49 1.34
N GLU A 44 -23.20 -4.13 0.48
CA GLU A 44 -22.02 -4.92 0.83
C GLU A 44 -20.79 -4.30 0.15
N ILE A 45 -19.76 -3.98 0.92
CA ILE A 45 -18.55 -3.33 0.40
C ILE A 45 -17.27 -4.06 0.78
N GLU A 46 -16.32 -4.04 -0.15
CA GLU A 46 -15.06 -4.76 -0.08
C GLU A 46 -13.94 -3.87 -0.66
N ASN A 47 -12.90 -3.55 0.13
CA ASN A 47 -11.68 -2.88 -0.34
C ASN A 47 -11.93 -1.69 -1.31
N ILE A 48 -12.81 -0.76 -0.92
CA ILE A 48 -13.11 0.44 -1.72
C ILE A 48 -12.50 1.69 -1.11
N THR A 49 -11.97 2.58 -1.95
CA THR A 49 -11.69 3.97 -1.57
C THR A 49 -12.93 4.81 -1.80
N LEU A 50 -13.43 5.45 -0.73
CA LEU A 50 -14.60 6.31 -0.81
C LEU A 50 -14.26 7.63 -1.51
N PRO A 51 -15.18 8.20 -2.32
CA PRO A 51 -14.91 9.42 -3.06
C PRO A 51 -14.74 10.61 -2.11
N THR A 52 -13.71 11.43 -2.35
CA THR A 52 -13.41 12.65 -1.59
C THR A 52 -13.87 13.92 -2.29
N THR A 53 -14.26 13.82 -3.56
CA THR A 53 -14.82 14.92 -4.35
C THR A 53 -15.73 14.40 -5.44
N ILE A 54 -16.88 15.04 -5.63
CA ILE A 54 -17.79 14.81 -6.76
C ILE A 54 -18.32 16.17 -7.22
N ASP A 55 -18.19 16.49 -8.51
CA ASP A 55 -18.68 17.76 -9.10
C ASP A 55 -18.23 19.02 -8.33
N GLY A 56 -17.04 19.00 -7.71
CA GLY A 56 -16.49 20.10 -6.91
C GLY A 56 -17.04 20.20 -5.48
N VAL A 57 -17.92 19.29 -5.07
CA VAL A 57 -18.35 19.11 -3.68
C VAL A 57 -17.30 18.25 -2.96
N GLU A 58 -16.72 18.79 -1.90
CA GLU A 58 -15.79 18.07 -1.03
C GLU A 58 -16.58 17.08 -0.16
N ILE A 59 -16.05 15.88 0.02
CA ILE A 59 -16.68 14.82 0.82
C ILE A 59 -15.66 14.30 1.82
N THR A 60 -15.99 14.39 3.10
CA THR A 60 -15.25 13.71 4.16
C THR A 60 -16.10 12.59 4.75
N TRP A 61 -15.44 11.54 5.23
CA TRP A 61 -16.11 10.34 5.73
C TRP A 61 -15.74 10.06 7.18
N GLU A 62 -16.69 9.48 7.89
CA GLU A 62 -16.50 8.94 9.23
C GLU A 62 -17.22 7.58 9.29
N SER A 63 -16.64 6.64 10.02
CA SER A 63 -17.31 5.40 10.39
C SER A 63 -17.63 5.44 11.87
N ASP A 64 -18.77 4.87 12.25
CA ASP A 64 -19.13 4.61 13.65
C ASP A 64 -18.21 3.57 14.33
N VAL A 65 -17.43 2.85 13.53
CA VAL A 65 -16.43 1.88 13.97
C VAL A 65 -15.02 2.43 13.71
N GLU A 66 -14.25 2.60 14.79
CA GLU A 66 -12.84 3.02 14.71
C GLU A 66 -12.00 2.08 13.82
N ASN A 67 -10.98 2.64 13.17
CA ASN A 67 -10.06 1.92 12.27
C ASN A 67 -10.75 1.20 11.10
N THR A 68 -11.95 1.64 10.69
CA THR A 68 -12.63 1.12 9.49
C THR A 68 -12.22 1.85 8.23
N LEU A 69 -11.75 3.10 8.38
CA LEU A 69 -11.31 3.95 7.30
C LEU A 69 -9.84 4.32 7.50
N THR A 70 -9.07 4.32 6.42
CA THR A 70 -7.77 4.98 6.37
C THR A 70 -7.94 6.51 6.35
N SER A 71 -6.84 7.26 6.48
CA SER A 71 -6.84 8.74 6.40
C SER A 71 -7.43 9.27 5.09
N ASN A 72 -7.28 8.53 3.98
CA ASN A 72 -7.89 8.85 2.69
C ASN A 72 -9.22 8.11 2.42
N TYR A 73 -9.90 7.67 3.48
CA TYR A 73 -11.23 7.05 3.42
C TYR A 73 -11.29 5.74 2.61
N THR A 74 -10.22 4.94 2.66
CA THR A 74 -10.26 3.56 2.14
C THR A 74 -10.79 2.62 3.21
N ILE A 75 -11.72 1.73 2.83
CA ILE A 75 -12.29 0.72 3.72
C ILE A 75 -11.23 -0.33 4.04
N ILE A 76 -10.96 -0.51 5.33
CA ILE A 76 -10.09 -1.55 5.85
C ILE A 76 -10.93 -2.83 6.00
N GLN A 77 -10.59 -3.86 5.21
CA GLN A 77 -11.19 -5.19 5.29
C GLN A 77 -11.01 -5.83 6.66
N ARG A 78 -12.03 -6.56 7.12
CA ARG A 78 -12.07 -7.21 8.43
C ARG A 78 -12.03 -8.74 8.32
N ALA A 79 -11.69 -9.43 9.41
CA ALA A 79 -11.75 -10.89 9.49
C ALA A 79 -13.19 -11.44 9.57
N GLU A 80 -14.18 -10.61 9.91
CA GLU A 80 -15.59 -10.96 10.01
C GLU A 80 -16.44 -9.91 9.31
N ASP A 81 -17.60 -10.34 8.80
CA ASP A 81 -18.59 -9.42 8.23
C ASP A 81 -19.02 -8.45 9.34
N ARG A 82 -19.03 -7.15 9.03
CA ARG A 82 -19.37 -6.14 10.01
C ARG A 82 -20.29 -5.10 9.42
N ASP A 83 -21.46 -4.99 10.01
CA ASP A 83 -22.37 -3.88 9.75
C ASP A 83 -21.79 -2.62 10.37
N ILE A 84 -21.67 -1.57 9.57
CA ILE A 84 -21.18 -0.25 9.97
C ILE A 84 -22.11 0.83 9.43
N THR A 85 -22.06 1.99 10.07
CA THR A 85 -22.63 3.22 9.54
C THR A 85 -21.51 4.12 9.03
N LEU A 86 -21.50 4.39 7.72
CA LEU A 86 -20.66 5.42 7.11
C LEU A 86 -21.41 6.75 7.04
N THR A 87 -20.80 7.81 7.55
CA THR A 87 -21.32 9.17 7.49
C THR A 87 -20.50 10.00 6.51
N ALA A 88 -21.13 10.43 5.41
CA ALA A 88 -20.57 11.38 4.46
C ALA A 88 -20.96 12.82 4.83
N TYR A 89 -19.96 13.68 4.99
CA TYR A 89 -20.13 15.12 5.13
C TYR A 89 -19.79 15.79 3.80
N LEU A 90 -20.82 16.27 3.10
CA LEU A 90 -20.69 16.98 1.84
C LEU A 90 -20.54 18.47 2.12
N ILE A 91 -19.49 19.10 1.60
CA ILE A 91 -19.15 20.50 1.85
C ILE A 91 -19.04 21.23 0.51
N PHE A 92 -19.81 22.31 0.36
CA PHE A 92 -19.80 23.13 -0.84
C PHE A 92 -20.25 24.56 -0.52
N GLU A 93 -19.45 25.55 -0.93
CA GLU A 93 -19.76 26.98 -0.77
C GLU A 93 -20.23 27.40 0.65
N GLY A 94 -19.63 26.80 1.68
CA GLY A 94 -19.96 27.08 3.09
C GLY A 94 -21.23 26.41 3.60
N ARG A 95 -21.89 25.58 2.79
CA ARG A 95 -22.96 24.66 3.20
C ARG A 95 -22.39 23.29 3.52
N MET A 96 -23.04 22.59 4.45
CA MET A 96 -22.73 21.21 4.79
C MET A 96 -24.01 20.37 4.79
N LEU A 97 -24.00 19.24 4.08
CA LEU A 97 -25.06 18.23 4.15
C LEU A 97 -24.48 16.90 4.63
N ILE A 98 -25.28 16.14 5.36
CA ILE A 98 -24.90 14.82 5.88
C ILE A 98 -25.71 13.75 5.15
N LYS A 99 -25.07 12.64 4.78
CA LYS A 99 -25.73 11.42 4.30
C LYS A 99 -25.11 10.21 5.00
N THR A 100 -25.95 9.32 5.50
CA THR A 100 -25.52 8.08 6.15
C THR A 100 -25.78 6.88 5.25
N PHE A 101 -24.93 5.87 5.36
CA PHE A 101 -25.03 4.58 4.68
C PHE A 101 -24.89 3.49 5.71
N GLU A 102 -25.86 2.57 5.76
CA GLU A 102 -25.74 1.31 6.49
C GLU A 102 -25.18 0.30 5.50
N VAL A 103 -23.99 -0.20 5.77
CA VAL A 103 -23.29 -1.13 4.87
C VAL A 103 -22.68 -2.27 5.67
N THR A 104 -22.59 -3.43 5.05
CA THR A 104 -21.82 -4.56 5.57
C THR A 104 -20.44 -4.53 4.90
N VAL A 105 -19.39 -4.29 5.69
CA VAL A 105 -18.02 -4.59 5.24
C VAL A 105 -17.88 -6.10 5.28
N ILE A 106 -17.80 -6.71 4.10
CA ILE A 106 -17.68 -8.16 4.00
C ILE A 106 -16.26 -8.60 4.39
N LYS A 107 -16.17 -9.75 5.06
CA LYS A 107 -14.91 -10.33 5.48
C LYS A 107 -14.02 -10.66 4.28
N THR A 108 -12.72 -10.66 4.51
CA THR A 108 -11.79 -11.32 3.59
C THR A 108 -12.11 -12.83 3.59
N GLU A 109 -12.40 -13.41 2.42
CA GLU A 109 -12.60 -14.85 2.30
C GLU A 109 -11.32 -15.58 2.70
N ILE A 110 -11.38 -16.29 3.82
CA ILE A 110 -10.23 -17.04 4.33
C ILE A 110 -10.12 -18.31 3.49
N ASN A 111 -9.08 -18.37 2.67
CA ASN A 111 -8.74 -19.60 2.00
C ASN A 111 -8.38 -20.68 3.04
N THR A 112 -9.10 -21.79 3.02
CA THR A 112 -8.91 -22.89 3.96
C THR A 112 -7.80 -23.84 3.55
N GLU A 113 -7.29 -23.72 2.31
CA GLU A 113 -6.24 -24.58 1.80
C GLU A 113 -5.22 -23.80 0.95
N TYR A 114 -3.96 -23.84 1.37
CA TYR A 114 -2.82 -23.41 0.57
C TYR A 114 -1.96 -24.64 0.26
N THR A 115 -1.33 -24.66 -0.92
CA THR A 115 -0.47 -25.77 -1.37
C THR A 115 1.00 -25.36 -1.41
N ASP A 116 1.86 -26.34 -1.65
CA ASP A 116 3.29 -26.14 -1.91
C ASP A 116 3.98 -25.35 -0.80
N TYR A 117 4.56 -24.20 -1.13
CA TYR A 117 5.35 -23.36 -0.22
C TYR A 117 4.53 -22.88 0.99
N TYR A 118 3.23 -22.62 0.81
CA TYR A 118 2.34 -22.10 1.86
C TYR A 118 1.47 -23.17 2.53
N SER A 119 1.78 -24.45 2.32
CA SER A 119 1.06 -25.57 2.93
C SER A 119 1.00 -25.44 4.45
N GLY A 120 -0.20 -25.20 4.99
CA GLY A 120 -0.43 -25.02 6.43
C GLY A 120 -0.95 -23.64 6.83
N ALA A 121 -0.90 -22.64 5.93
CA ALA A 121 -1.45 -21.31 6.17
C ALA A 121 -2.99 -21.27 6.22
N GLY A 122 -3.65 -22.34 5.75
CA GLY A 122 -5.09 -22.38 5.55
C GLY A 122 -5.87 -22.18 6.85
N GLY A 123 -6.80 -21.24 6.86
CA GLY A 123 -7.64 -20.95 8.03
C GLY A 123 -6.95 -20.15 9.16
N LEU A 124 -5.68 -19.79 9.02
CA LEU A 124 -4.96 -18.98 10.01
C LEU A 124 -5.23 -17.47 9.80
N THR A 125 -5.32 -16.72 10.89
CA THR A 125 -5.44 -15.25 10.91
C THR A 125 -4.70 -14.65 12.10
N GLY A 126 -4.51 -13.33 12.09
CA GLY A 126 -3.86 -12.57 13.16
C GLY A 126 -2.50 -13.13 13.52
N GLU A 127 -2.23 -13.21 14.82
CA GLU A 127 -0.96 -13.71 15.36
C GLU A 127 -0.65 -15.14 14.90
N ALA A 128 -1.65 -16.01 14.76
CA ALA A 128 -1.41 -17.39 14.33
C ALA A 128 -0.89 -17.47 12.89
N LEU A 129 -1.40 -16.61 11.99
CA LEU A 129 -0.87 -16.51 10.64
C LEU A 129 0.51 -15.83 10.63
N LYS A 130 0.68 -14.75 11.40
CA LYS A 130 1.96 -14.04 11.53
C LYS A 130 3.08 -14.99 11.97
N THR A 131 2.89 -15.70 13.08
CA THR A 131 3.84 -16.70 13.59
C THR A 131 4.09 -17.84 12.60
N PHE A 132 3.04 -18.34 11.90
CA PHE A 132 3.24 -19.37 10.88
C PHE A 132 4.14 -18.88 9.75
N LEU A 133 3.88 -17.68 9.24
CA LEU A 133 4.66 -17.10 8.15
C LEU A 133 6.08 -16.78 8.58
N HIS A 134 6.29 -16.26 9.80
CA HIS A 134 7.61 -16.05 10.40
C HIS A 134 8.46 -17.31 10.28
N TYR A 135 8.00 -18.43 10.84
CA TYR A 135 8.73 -19.69 10.78
C TYR A 135 8.85 -20.28 9.37
N LEU A 136 7.92 -19.97 8.45
CA LEU A 136 8.01 -20.42 7.06
C LEU A 136 9.14 -19.72 6.30
N ILE A 137 9.37 -18.44 6.59
CA ILE A 137 10.33 -17.59 5.88
C ILE A 137 11.63 -17.35 6.65
N ASP A 138 11.72 -17.85 7.89
CA ASP A 138 12.87 -17.70 8.79
C ASP A 138 14.18 -18.20 8.13
N ASP A 139 14.22 -19.44 7.66
CA ASP A 139 15.43 -20.01 7.06
C ASP A 139 15.72 -19.42 5.66
N HIS A 140 16.62 -18.45 5.59
CA HIS A 140 17.11 -17.88 4.33
C HIS A 140 18.64 -17.90 4.24
N THR A 141 19.14 -17.93 3.00
CA THR A 141 20.57 -17.82 2.72
C THR A 141 21.01 -16.36 2.84
N GLU A 142 21.90 -16.09 3.79
CA GLU A 142 22.51 -14.78 3.95
C GLU A 142 23.45 -14.46 2.78
N LEU A 143 23.22 -13.33 2.12
CA LEU A 143 24.16 -12.80 1.15
C LEU A 143 25.15 -11.86 1.82
N SER A 144 26.41 -11.93 1.40
CA SER A 144 27.37 -10.91 1.81
C SER A 144 26.99 -9.55 1.25
N TYR A 145 27.36 -8.47 1.94
CA TYR A 145 27.13 -7.10 1.49
C TYR A 145 27.64 -6.84 0.05
N GLY A 146 28.73 -7.48 -0.37
CA GLY A 146 29.25 -7.39 -1.74
C GLY A 146 28.48 -8.22 -2.78
N ALA A 147 27.84 -9.31 -2.35
CA ALA A 147 26.99 -10.15 -3.18
C ALA A 147 25.64 -9.47 -3.46
N LEU A 148 25.07 -8.75 -2.48
CA LEU A 148 23.86 -7.94 -2.66
C LEU A 148 23.92 -7.06 -3.90
N ARG A 149 25.04 -6.36 -4.09
CA ARG A 149 25.21 -5.48 -5.24
C ARG A 149 25.06 -6.22 -6.58
N GLN A 150 25.60 -7.43 -6.67
CA GLN A 150 25.50 -8.23 -7.90
C GLN A 150 24.09 -8.77 -8.09
N ALA A 151 23.42 -9.14 -7.00
CA ALA A 151 22.03 -9.56 -7.05
C ALA A 151 21.10 -8.42 -7.50
N LEU A 152 21.31 -7.17 -7.05
CA LEU A 152 20.49 -6.03 -7.46
C LEU A 152 20.55 -5.70 -8.95
N GLN A 153 21.68 -5.98 -9.61
CA GLN A 153 21.78 -5.85 -11.06
C GLN A 153 20.84 -6.82 -11.80
N VAL A 154 20.38 -7.88 -11.14
CA VAL A 154 19.47 -8.89 -11.67
C VAL A 154 18.05 -8.69 -11.16
N THR A 155 17.88 -8.47 -9.84
CA THR A 155 16.55 -8.36 -9.21
C THR A 155 15.83 -7.08 -9.58
N ASP A 156 16.58 -6.02 -9.91
CA ASP A 156 16.07 -4.70 -10.24
C ASP A 156 16.39 -4.34 -11.71
N GLU A 157 16.71 -5.33 -12.56
CA GLU A 157 16.98 -5.16 -14.01
C GLU A 157 15.78 -4.47 -14.71
N ASP A 158 16.06 -3.55 -15.63
CA ASP A 158 15.02 -2.99 -16.49
C ASP A 158 14.61 -4.02 -17.56
N PRO A 159 13.35 -4.49 -17.57
CA PRO A 159 12.88 -5.48 -18.54
C PRO A 159 12.93 -4.99 -19.99
N ASN A 160 13.04 -3.67 -20.22
CA ASN A 160 13.16 -3.08 -21.54
C ASN A 160 14.62 -2.80 -21.95
N ASN A 161 15.56 -2.89 -21.01
CA ASN A 161 16.99 -2.70 -21.25
C ASN A 161 17.82 -3.44 -20.21
N THR A 162 18.26 -4.66 -20.54
CA THR A 162 19.01 -5.54 -19.62
C THR A 162 20.40 -5.01 -19.22
N ASP A 163 20.91 -3.97 -19.87
CA ASP A 163 22.14 -3.30 -19.45
C ASP A 163 21.90 -2.34 -18.26
N ASN A 164 20.63 -2.10 -17.90
CA ASN A 164 20.21 -1.13 -16.91
C ASN A 164 19.47 -1.76 -15.72
N VAL A 165 19.43 -1.01 -14.61
CA VAL A 165 18.53 -1.24 -13.48
C VAL A 165 17.47 -0.14 -13.40
N LEU A 166 16.28 -0.48 -12.89
CA LEU A 166 15.25 0.48 -12.53
C LEU A 166 15.44 0.96 -11.09
N LEU A 167 15.56 2.28 -10.93
CA LEU A 167 15.70 2.90 -9.61
C LEU A 167 14.35 2.92 -8.90
N PHE A 168 14.30 2.36 -7.70
CA PHE A 168 13.07 2.04 -6.99
C PHE A 168 12.14 3.26 -6.85
N TYR A 169 12.62 4.33 -6.21
CA TYR A 169 11.79 5.51 -5.93
C TYR A 169 11.53 6.40 -7.15
N THR A 170 12.42 6.45 -8.15
CA THR A 170 12.24 7.35 -9.31
C THR A 170 11.63 6.66 -10.54
N GLY A 171 11.80 5.35 -10.67
CA GLY A 171 11.46 4.57 -11.86
C GLY A 171 12.43 4.78 -13.03
N ASP A 172 13.55 5.48 -12.83
CA ASP A 172 14.51 5.75 -13.89
C ASP A 172 15.30 4.49 -14.25
N SER A 173 15.52 4.30 -15.56
CA SER A 173 16.39 3.25 -16.09
C SER A 173 17.82 3.79 -16.25
N VAL A 174 18.77 3.22 -15.52
CA VAL A 174 20.17 3.69 -15.48
C VAL A 174 21.16 2.54 -15.64
N ASP A 175 22.39 2.85 -16.06
CA ASP A 175 23.45 1.85 -16.26
C ASP A 175 23.65 0.99 -15.01
N SER A 176 23.57 -0.33 -15.17
CA SER A 176 23.66 -1.29 -14.07
C SER A 176 25.08 -1.40 -13.49
N THR A 177 26.11 -0.95 -14.22
CA THR A 177 27.51 -1.05 -13.82
C THR A 177 27.73 -0.30 -12.51
N TRP A 178 28.27 -1.02 -11.53
CA TRP A 178 28.60 -0.41 -10.26
C TRP A 178 29.76 0.57 -10.39
N ASP A 179 29.47 1.83 -10.11
CA ASP A 179 30.41 2.95 -10.18
C ASP A 179 30.70 3.55 -8.79
N TYR A 180 30.71 2.70 -7.77
CA TYR A 180 30.91 3.07 -6.37
C TYR A 180 29.78 3.91 -5.77
N GLY A 181 28.56 3.73 -6.26
CA GLY A 181 27.37 4.36 -5.71
C GLY A 181 27.07 5.75 -6.28
N ALA A 182 27.67 6.10 -7.41
CA ALA A 182 27.52 7.42 -8.02
C ALA A 182 26.27 7.50 -8.91
N THR A 183 25.95 6.44 -9.64
CA THR A 183 24.73 6.36 -10.46
C THR A 183 23.55 5.82 -9.66
N TRP A 184 23.78 4.78 -8.86
CA TRP A 184 22.76 4.18 -8.00
C TRP A 184 23.42 3.61 -6.75
N ASN A 185 22.71 3.61 -5.62
CA ASN A 185 23.16 2.99 -4.39
C ASN A 185 22.09 2.03 -3.83
N ARG A 186 22.36 1.48 -2.65
CA ARG A 186 21.47 0.54 -1.98
C ARG A 186 20.58 1.28 -1.00
N GLU A 187 19.28 1.21 -1.25
CA GLU A 187 18.27 1.58 -0.27
C GLU A 187 18.03 0.41 0.67
N HIS A 188 17.97 0.68 1.98
CA HIS A 188 17.38 -0.25 2.95
C HIS A 188 15.98 0.25 3.25
N VAL A 189 14.95 -0.37 2.67
CA VAL A 189 13.57 0.10 2.81
C VAL A 189 13.14 0.11 4.26
N TRP A 190 13.60 -0.83 5.09
CA TRP A 190 13.71 -0.62 6.53
C TRP A 190 15.05 0.05 6.84
N PRO A 191 15.12 1.33 7.28
CA PRO A 191 16.41 1.97 7.45
C PRO A 191 17.21 1.31 8.56
N LYS A 192 18.50 1.05 8.29
CA LYS A 192 19.45 0.47 9.26
C LYS A 192 19.31 1.06 10.67
N SER A 193 19.23 2.38 10.79
CA SER A 193 19.15 3.07 12.08
C SER A 193 17.79 2.95 12.78
N LEU A 194 16.71 2.70 12.05
CA LEU A 194 15.39 2.37 12.65
C LEU A 194 15.22 0.88 12.89
N GLY A 195 16.09 0.04 12.34
CA GLY A 195 16.12 -1.39 12.66
C GLY A 195 17.16 -1.76 13.71
N ASP A 196 17.94 -0.80 14.25
CA ASP A 196 19.13 -1.05 15.10
C ASP A 196 20.12 -2.09 14.50
N MET A 197 20.18 -2.16 13.16
CA MET A 197 20.92 -3.19 12.45
C MET A 197 22.41 -2.87 12.35
N SER A 198 23.23 -3.91 12.40
CA SER A 198 24.66 -3.89 12.11
C SER A 198 24.95 -4.43 10.70
N ASP A 199 26.11 -4.10 10.13
CA ASP A 199 26.45 -4.46 8.74
C ASP A 199 26.54 -5.99 8.49
N ASN A 200 26.69 -6.77 9.56
CA ASN A 200 26.84 -8.22 9.50
C ASN A 200 25.55 -8.97 9.87
N ASP A 201 24.48 -8.24 10.17
CA ASP A 201 23.22 -8.88 10.57
C ASP A 201 22.49 -9.40 9.33
N ALA A 202 21.69 -10.47 9.49
CA ALA A 202 20.99 -11.12 8.39
C ALA A 202 19.95 -10.17 7.78
N GLU A 203 19.22 -9.47 8.66
CA GLU A 203 18.23 -8.44 8.34
C GLU A 203 18.81 -7.28 7.56
N HIS A 204 20.07 -6.88 7.80
CA HIS A 204 20.72 -5.82 7.04
C HIS A 204 20.97 -6.23 5.59
N ASN A 205 21.13 -7.53 5.33
CA ASN A 205 21.52 -8.04 4.02
C ASN A 205 20.42 -8.84 3.32
N ASP A 206 19.16 -8.68 3.72
CA ASP A 206 18.03 -9.34 3.09
C ASP A 206 17.57 -8.62 1.80
N LEU A 207 17.73 -9.25 0.63
CA LEU A 207 17.30 -8.74 -0.67
C LEU A 207 15.82 -8.37 -0.76
N HIS A 208 14.94 -8.92 0.07
CA HIS A 208 13.54 -8.51 0.05
C HIS A 208 13.38 -7.02 0.40
N HIS A 209 14.26 -6.45 1.23
CA HIS A 209 14.21 -5.03 1.61
C HIS A 209 15.32 -4.14 1.06
N ILE A 210 16.28 -4.70 0.32
CA ILE A 210 17.32 -3.91 -0.36
C ILE A 210 16.90 -3.60 -1.80
N ARG A 211 16.98 -2.33 -2.20
CA ARG A 211 16.63 -1.87 -3.56
C ARG A 211 17.71 -0.99 -4.19
N ALA A 212 17.83 -1.01 -5.51
CA ALA A 212 18.63 -0.02 -6.24
C ALA A 212 17.88 1.33 -6.26
N THR A 213 18.55 2.42 -5.92
CA THR A 213 17.93 3.76 -5.91
C THR A 213 18.89 4.86 -6.32
N ASP A 214 18.33 5.99 -6.74
CA ASP A 214 19.08 7.23 -6.96
C ASP A 214 19.73 7.68 -5.63
N PRO A 215 21.04 8.02 -5.60
CA PRO A 215 21.73 8.39 -4.37
C PRO A 215 21.23 9.69 -3.71
N ASP A 216 20.76 10.67 -4.48
CA ASP A 216 20.21 11.92 -3.95
C ASP A 216 18.83 11.67 -3.32
N VAL A 217 17.99 10.85 -3.97
CA VAL A 217 16.68 10.46 -3.42
C VAL A 217 16.83 9.60 -2.17
N ASN A 218 17.78 8.65 -2.17
CA ASN A 218 18.11 7.88 -0.97
C ASN A 218 18.57 8.80 0.17
N GLY A 219 19.45 9.76 -0.12
CA GLY A 219 19.89 10.75 0.86
C GLY A 219 18.75 11.60 1.39
N ALA A 220 17.77 11.97 0.54
CA ALA A 220 16.58 12.71 0.95
C ALA A 220 15.63 11.87 1.83
N ARG A 221 15.50 10.56 1.54
CA ARG A 221 14.76 9.60 2.35
C ARG A 221 15.41 9.43 3.72
N GLY A 222 16.73 9.25 3.77
CA GLY A 222 17.48 9.12 5.01
C GLY A 222 16.99 7.97 5.89
N ASN A 223 16.63 8.26 7.14
CA ASN A 223 16.03 7.31 8.07
C ASN A 223 14.58 7.64 8.43
N LYS A 224 13.88 8.38 7.54
CA LYS A 224 12.49 8.75 7.78
C LYS A 224 11.61 7.52 7.67
N GLU A 225 10.55 7.53 8.48
CA GLU A 225 9.49 6.54 8.41
C GLU A 225 8.57 6.82 7.21
N PHE A 226 7.58 5.96 6.99
CA PHE A 226 6.69 6.06 5.84
C PHE A 226 5.33 6.66 6.24
N ASP A 227 5.01 7.79 5.61
CA ASP A 227 3.73 8.51 5.71
C ASP A 227 3.58 9.39 4.44
N GLU A 228 2.54 10.21 4.35
CA GLU A 228 2.24 11.12 3.22
C GLU A 228 3.28 12.24 3.00
N GLY A 229 4.36 12.30 3.78
CA GLY A 229 5.47 13.23 3.51
C GLY A 229 5.05 14.70 3.56
N GLY A 230 5.49 15.49 2.58
CA GLY A 230 5.06 16.87 2.48
C GLY A 230 5.54 17.60 1.23
N THR A 231 6.84 17.88 1.14
CA THR A 231 7.38 18.62 -0.02
C THR A 231 7.94 17.67 -1.05
N LEU A 232 7.69 17.93 -2.34
CA LEU A 232 8.24 17.16 -3.45
C LEU A 232 9.77 17.07 -3.34
N VAL A 233 10.28 15.85 -3.34
CA VAL A 233 11.71 15.56 -3.36
C VAL A 233 12.26 15.93 -4.74
N LYS A 234 13.37 16.68 -4.73
CA LYS A 234 14.04 17.14 -5.96
C LYS A 234 14.36 15.96 -6.88
N ASN A 235 14.22 16.16 -8.19
CA ASN A 235 14.48 15.17 -9.23
C ASN A 235 13.56 13.93 -9.18
N THR A 236 12.42 14.03 -8.49
CA THR A 236 11.37 12.99 -8.52
C THR A 236 10.09 13.56 -9.12
N THR A 237 9.21 12.67 -9.59
CA THR A 237 7.89 13.02 -10.13
C THR A 237 6.74 12.71 -9.17
N GLY A 238 7.04 12.17 -7.98
CA GLY A 238 6.01 11.75 -7.03
C GLY A 238 6.50 11.30 -5.67
N CYS A 239 7.75 11.58 -5.28
CA CYS A 239 8.19 11.34 -3.91
C CYS A 239 8.07 12.61 -3.09
N PHE A 240 7.50 12.52 -1.89
CA PHE A 240 7.35 13.66 -0.98
C PHE A 240 8.08 13.37 0.32
N SER A 241 8.58 14.41 0.98
CA SER A 241 9.25 14.25 2.26
C SER A 241 9.10 15.48 3.14
N ASP A 242 9.07 15.25 4.44
CA ASP A 242 9.09 16.28 5.47
C ASP A 242 10.19 16.00 6.52
N GLY A 243 9.98 16.45 7.76
CA GLY A 243 10.96 16.30 8.84
C GLY A 243 11.16 14.87 9.34
N ASN A 244 10.15 14.00 9.27
CA ASN A 244 10.16 12.66 9.86
C ASN A 244 9.55 11.57 8.96
N SER A 245 8.95 11.93 7.82
CA SER A 245 8.30 11.00 6.91
C SER A 245 8.74 11.15 5.45
N PHE A 246 8.57 10.05 4.70
CA PHE A 246 8.78 9.96 3.27
C PHE A 246 7.61 9.24 2.62
N GLU A 247 7.06 9.82 1.56
CA GLU A 247 6.05 9.24 0.70
C GLU A 247 6.72 8.86 -0.63
N PRO A 248 6.72 7.58 -1.03
CA PRO A 248 7.23 7.20 -2.33
C PRO A 248 6.21 7.52 -3.44
N ARG A 249 6.65 7.48 -4.70
CA ARG A 249 5.73 7.62 -5.85
C ARG A 249 4.68 6.51 -5.85
N ASN A 250 3.54 6.81 -6.47
CA ASN A 250 2.36 5.95 -6.41
C ASN A 250 2.58 4.52 -6.90
N GLU A 251 3.46 4.29 -7.88
CA GLU A 251 3.67 2.97 -8.46
C GLU A 251 4.69 2.09 -7.73
N VAL A 252 5.12 2.49 -6.53
CA VAL A 252 5.90 1.62 -5.60
C VAL A 252 5.41 1.73 -4.15
N LYS A 253 4.25 2.36 -3.92
CA LYS A 253 3.67 2.50 -2.58
C LYS A 253 3.36 1.13 -1.97
N GLY A 254 2.77 0.25 -2.77
CA GLY A 254 2.42 -1.11 -2.37
C GLY A 254 3.65 -1.97 -2.20
N ASP A 255 4.68 -1.76 -3.02
CA ASP A 255 5.97 -2.44 -2.89
C ASP A 255 6.63 -2.11 -1.56
N VAL A 256 6.72 -0.81 -1.22
CA VAL A 256 7.22 -0.38 0.08
C VAL A 256 6.43 -1.03 1.21
N ALA A 257 5.10 -1.02 1.14
CA ALA A 257 4.25 -1.62 2.16
C ALA A 257 4.53 -3.12 2.35
N ARG A 258 4.56 -3.90 1.27
CA ARG A 258 4.80 -5.36 1.32
C ARG A 258 6.22 -5.71 1.74
N ILE A 259 7.20 -4.87 1.46
CA ILE A 259 8.56 -5.02 1.99
C ILE A 259 8.57 -4.80 3.52
N ILE A 260 7.90 -3.75 4.01
CA ILE A 260 7.83 -3.46 5.44
C ILE A 260 7.08 -4.56 6.20
N PHE A 261 5.94 -5.03 5.67
CA PHE A 261 5.21 -6.16 6.24
C PHE A 261 6.06 -7.44 6.27
N TYR A 262 6.81 -7.71 5.21
CA TYR A 262 7.75 -8.83 5.18
C TYR A 262 8.80 -8.73 6.28
N MET A 263 9.47 -7.58 6.41
CA MET A 263 10.52 -7.40 7.43
C MET A 263 9.99 -7.61 8.85
N ALA A 264 8.79 -7.11 9.14
CA ALA A 264 8.16 -7.24 10.45
C ALA A 264 7.62 -8.65 10.76
N VAL A 265 7.47 -9.50 9.75
CA VAL A 265 7.08 -10.92 9.94
C VAL A 265 8.26 -11.84 9.86
N ARG A 266 9.29 -11.50 9.08
CA ARG A 266 10.53 -12.27 9.05
C ARG A 266 11.29 -12.10 10.36
N TYR A 267 11.40 -10.89 10.90
CA TYR A 267 12.28 -10.61 12.04
C TYR A 267 11.47 -10.31 13.30
N GLU A 268 11.03 -11.35 14.00
CA GLU A 268 10.22 -11.27 15.25
C GLU A 268 11.04 -11.48 16.54
N GLY A 269 12.37 -11.39 16.48
CA GLY A 269 13.26 -11.55 17.64
C GLY A 269 13.30 -12.94 18.30
N THR A 270 12.64 -13.95 17.73
CA THR A 270 12.50 -15.28 18.36
C THR A 270 13.81 -16.06 18.50
N ASN A 271 14.81 -15.76 17.66
CA ASN A 271 16.10 -16.43 17.62
C ASN A 271 17.28 -15.53 18.04
N GLY A 272 17.01 -14.43 18.73
CA GLY A 272 18.02 -13.44 19.12
C GLY A 272 18.41 -12.46 18.01
N GLU A 273 17.72 -12.54 16.87
CA GLU A 273 17.61 -11.48 15.87
C GLU A 273 16.82 -10.28 16.44
N ILE A 274 16.73 -9.20 15.66
CA ILE A 274 15.97 -8.02 16.05
C ILE A 274 14.46 -8.30 15.88
N ASP A 275 13.66 -7.71 16.77
CA ASP A 275 12.20 -7.71 16.67
C ASP A 275 11.75 -6.43 15.96
N LEU A 276 11.52 -6.51 14.64
CA LEU A 276 11.11 -5.38 13.82
C LEU A 276 9.59 -5.23 13.86
N GLU A 277 9.08 -4.09 14.35
CA GLU A 277 7.64 -3.90 14.53
C GLU A 277 7.06 -2.76 13.68
N VAL A 278 5.91 -3.04 13.02
CA VAL A 278 5.09 -1.99 12.41
C VAL A 278 4.11 -1.42 13.42
N ILE A 279 4.03 -0.10 13.54
CA ILE A 279 3.21 0.60 14.55
C ILE A 279 2.30 1.68 13.92
N GLU A 280 1.27 2.12 14.65
CA GLU A 280 0.30 3.14 14.22
C GLU A 280 0.75 4.57 14.57
N SER A 281 2.04 4.89 14.42
CA SER A 281 2.58 6.23 14.69
C SER A 281 4.00 6.40 14.17
N LEU A 282 4.38 7.65 13.86
CA LEU A 282 5.78 8.04 13.63
C LEU A 282 6.49 8.24 14.97
N THR A 283 7.53 7.46 15.27
CA THR A 283 8.29 7.54 16.52
C THR A 283 9.77 7.92 16.34
N GLY A 284 10.32 7.71 15.14
CA GLY A 284 11.75 7.82 14.86
C GLY A 284 12.63 6.91 15.74
N SER A 285 12.06 5.87 16.33
CA SER A 285 12.72 5.02 17.33
C SER A 285 12.82 3.57 16.85
N ALA A 286 14.03 3.02 16.88
CA ALA A 286 14.26 1.61 16.58
C ALA A 286 13.71 0.70 17.70
N PRO A 287 13.35 -0.57 17.39
CA PRO A 287 13.32 -1.21 16.08
C PRO A 287 11.94 -1.10 15.39
N THR A 288 11.31 0.09 15.39
CA THR A 288 9.94 0.26 14.88
C THR A 288 9.86 1.13 13.62
N ILE A 289 8.81 0.91 12.82
CA ILE A 289 8.43 1.77 11.69
C ILE A 289 6.91 1.93 11.67
N GLY A 290 6.39 3.11 11.37
CA GLY A 290 4.94 3.34 11.24
C GLY A 290 4.67 4.50 10.28
N VAL A 291 3.50 4.62 9.66
CA VAL A 291 2.16 4.35 10.21
C VAL A 291 1.47 3.12 9.56
N LEU A 292 1.06 2.13 10.35
CA LEU A 292 0.44 0.87 9.89
C LEU A 292 -0.75 1.12 8.95
N SER A 293 -1.68 2.01 9.30
CA SER A 293 -2.83 2.34 8.47
C SER A 293 -2.46 2.92 7.10
N ILE A 294 -1.36 3.68 7.01
CA ILE A 294 -0.83 4.22 5.75
C ILE A 294 -0.21 3.10 4.91
N LEU A 295 0.53 2.18 5.52
CA LEU A 295 1.11 1.03 4.80
C LEU A 295 0.02 0.10 4.26
N ILE A 296 -1.04 -0.17 5.03
CA ILE A 296 -2.22 -0.91 4.55
C ILE A 296 -2.87 -0.16 3.38
N GLN A 297 -3.04 1.16 3.50
CA GLN A 297 -3.60 1.97 2.43
C GLN A 297 -2.78 1.87 1.15
N TRP A 298 -1.46 2.02 1.24
CA TRP A 298 -0.54 1.95 0.11
C TRP A 298 -0.56 0.56 -0.54
N HIS A 299 -0.59 -0.51 0.26
CA HIS A 299 -0.77 -1.87 -0.22
C HIS A 299 -2.04 -2.04 -1.08
N LEU A 300 -3.16 -1.41 -0.69
CA LEU A 300 -4.42 -1.47 -1.43
C LEU A 300 -4.42 -0.57 -2.69
N GLN A 301 -3.78 0.60 -2.61
CA GLN A 301 -3.70 1.56 -3.71
C GLN A 301 -2.80 1.11 -4.85
N ASP A 302 -1.79 0.31 -4.55
CA ASP A 302 -0.79 -0.19 -5.50
C ASP A 302 -0.68 -1.73 -5.41
N PRO A 303 -1.58 -2.47 -6.09
CA PRO A 303 -1.62 -3.92 -6.06
C PRO A 303 -0.36 -4.56 -6.66
N VAL A 304 -0.04 -5.77 -6.22
CA VAL A 304 1.11 -6.55 -6.75
C VAL A 304 1.07 -6.66 -8.27
N ASP A 305 2.14 -6.23 -8.92
CA ASP A 305 2.32 -6.32 -10.36
C ASP A 305 3.26 -7.46 -10.79
N ASP A 306 3.48 -7.59 -12.11
CA ASP A 306 4.34 -8.65 -12.66
C ASP A 306 5.83 -8.42 -12.35
N ALA A 307 6.26 -7.16 -12.20
CA ALA A 307 7.65 -6.84 -11.88
C ALA A 307 7.97 -7.28 -10.45
N GLU A 308 7.05 -7.03 -9.52
CA GLU A 308 7.19 -7.41 -8.13
C GLU A 308 7.18 -8.94 -7.95
N ARG A 309 6.27 -9.65 -8.64
CA ARG A 309 6.26 -11.13 -8.68
C ARG A 309 7.56 -11.70 -9.24
N ASN A 310 8.02 -11.20 -10.38
CA ASN A 310 9.28 -11.65 -10.98
C ASN A 310 10.46 -11.41 -10.05
N ARG A 311 10.49 -10.27 -9.36
CA ARG A 311 11.53 -10.00 -8.38
C ARG A 311 11.46 -10.97 -7.19
N ASN A 312 10.27 -11.28 -6.67
CA ASN A 312 10.10 -12.27 -5.61
C ASN A 312 10.66 -13.65 -6.03
N ASP A 313 10.41 -14.06 -7.28
CA ASP A 313 10.97 -15.30 -7.86
C ASP A 313 12.51 -15.27 -7.92
N LEU A 314 13.09 -14.15 -8.35
CA LEU A 314 14.55 -13.98 -8.43
C LEU A 314 15.19 -14.00 -7.03
N VAL A 315 14.62 -13.27 -6.07
CA VAL A 315 15.11 -13.25 -4.69
C VAL A 315 15.00 -14.64 -4.05
N PHE A 316 13.92 -15.38 -4.30
CA PHE A 316 13.80 -16.78 -3.88
C PHE A 316 14.94 -17.64 -4.43
N GLY A 317 15.37 -17.41 -5.67
CA GLY A 317 16.54 -18.08 -6.26
C GLY A 317 17.87 -17.78 -5.56
N TYR A 318 18.00 -16.62 -4.90
CA TYR A 318 19.20 -16.23 -4.15
C TYR A 318 19.15 -16.64 -2.67
N GLN A 319 17.99 -16.47 -2.02
CA GLN A 319 17.85 -16.59 -0.57
C GLN A 319 17.07 -17.83 -0.12
N GLY A 320 16.26 -18.44 -1.00
CA GLY A 320 15.45 -19.61 -0.65
C GLY A 320 14.18 -19.30 0.13
N ASN A 321 13.88 -18.01 0.39
CA ASN A 321 12.64 -17.57 1.02
C ASN A 321 11.86 -16.57 0.16
N ARG A 322 10.54 -16.55 0.32
CA ARG A 322 9.62 -15.70 -0.45
C ARG A 322 9.04 -14.61 0.42
N ASN A 323 8.68 -13.47 -0.16
CA ASN A 323 7.83 -12.49 0.50
C ASN A 323 6.35 -12.94 0.41
N PRO A 324 5.72 -13.36 1.51
CA PRO A 324 4.33 -13.86 1.49
C PRO A 324 3.32 -12.81 1.07
N PHE A 325 3.59 -11.53 1.27
CA PHE A 325 2.67 -10.45 0.94
C PHE A 325 2.67 -10.10 -0.54
N ILE A 326 3.66 -10.58 -1.30
CA ILE A 326 3.68 -10.51 -2.77
C ILE A 326 2.90 -11.70 -3.36
N ASP A 327 3.12 -12.90 -2.82
CA ASP A 327 2.46 -14.12 -3.32
C ASP A 327 0.99 -14.22 -2.90
N HIS A 328 0.68 -13.73 -1.69
CA HIS A 328 -0.62 -13.73 -1.04
C HIS A 328 -0.91 -12.36 -0.41
N PRO A 329 -1.25 -11.33 -1.23
CA PRO A 329 -1.55 -9.97 -0.75
C PRO A 329 -2.61 -9.93 0.35
N GLU A 330 -3.58 -10.84 0.30
CA GLU A 330 -4.64 -10.99 1.29
C GLU A 330 -4.12 -11.24 2.71
N PHE A 331 -2.91 -11.75 2.89
CA PHE A 331 -2.29 -11.94 4.21
C PHE A 331 -2.13 -10.64 4.98
N VAL A 332 -1.99 -9.49 4.31
CA VAL A 332 -1.96 -8.18 5.00
C VAL A 332 -3.26 -7.96 5.77
N GLY A 333 -4.41 -8.17 5.12
CA GLY A 333 -5.73 -8.04 5.76
C GLY A 333 -5.98 -9.10 6.83
N LEU A 334 -5.50 -10.34 6.61
CA LEU A 334 -5.67 -11.42 7.58
C LEU A 334 -4.83 -11.22 8.85
N ILE A 335 -3.70 -10.51 8.79
CA ILE A 335 -2.85 -10.21 9.96
C ILE A 335 -3.23 -8.87 10.60
N TRP A 336 -3.31 -7.79 9.81
CA TRP A 336 -3.46 -6.41 10.33
C TRP A 336 -4.81 -5.74 10.01
N GLY A 337 -5.70 -6.37 9.22
CA GLY A 337 -7.05 -5.84 8.95
C GLY A 337 -8.00 -5.91 10.16
N SER A 338 -7.56 -6.49 11.28
CA SER A 338 -8.39 -6.73 12.46
C SER A 338 -7.79 -6.09 13.71
N ASN A 339 -8.26 -4.89 14.04
CA ASN A 339 -8.53 -4.43 15.41
C ASN A 339 -9.64 -3.39 15.42
#